data_AF-A0A540K505-F1
#
_entry.id   AF-A0A540K505-F1
#
_cell.length_a   1.000
_cell.length_b   1.000
_cell.length_c   1.000
_cell.angle_alpha   90.00
_cell.angle_beta   90.00
_cell.angle_gamma   90.00
#
_symmetry.space_group_name_H-M   'P 1'
#
loop_
_entity.id
_entity.type
_entity.pdbx_description
1 polymer ?
#
loop_
_entity_poly.entity_id
_entity_poly.type
_entity_poly.pdbx_seq_one_letter_code
_entity_poly.pdbx_strand_id
1 'polypeptide(L)'
;MSLPEQVTCVSGNRFYLLESDGCLSLIQISDAWMKIWVLKEYESEEWHLVDTVSLRCIKGLVPGIFPICQTGECVFLATHKQILVFYRKTRVWKEMYSVKNSSTLPLWYSAHAFRGTIFSCQ
;
A
#
# COMPACT_ATOMS: atom_id res chain seq x y z
N MET A 1 -18.82 -2.28 -7.92
CA MET A 1 -17.41 -2.49 -7.52
C MET A 1 -17.31 -2.51 -6.00
N SER A 2 -17.87 -3.51 -5.33
CA SER A 2 -17.75 -3.68 -3.88
C SER A 2 -16.28 -3.83 -3.47
N LEU A 3 -15.92 -3.31 -2.29
CA LEU A 3 -14.62 -3.59 -1.67
C LEU A 3 -14.61 -5.04 -1.14
N PRO A 4 -13.43 -5.69 -0.99
CA PRO A 4 -13.39 -7.03 -0.41
C PRO A 4 -14.06 -7.03 0.97
N GLU A 5 -14.94 -7.99 1.25
CA GLU A 5 -15.74 -8.03 2.49
C GLU A 5 -14.88 -8.00 3.77
N GLN A 6 -13.63 -8.49 3.68
CA GLN A 6 -12.68 -8.51 4.80
C GLN A 6 -12.00 -7.15 5.05
N VAL A 7 -12.26 -6.15 4.19
CA VAL A 7 -11.79 -4.77 4.33
C VAL A 7 -12.72 -4.06 5.30
N THR A 8 -12.37 -4.13 6.58
CA THR A 8 -13.09 -3.40 7.62
C THR A 8 -12.59 -1.96 7.71
N CYS A 9 -13.50 -1.01 7.51
CA CYS A 9 -13.24 0.42 7.72
C CYS A 9 -13.20 0.74 9.23
N VAL A 10 -12.18 0.22 9.91
CA VAL A 10 -11.89 0.53 11.31
C VAL A 10 -11.04 1.80 11.37
N SER A 11 -11.32 2.65 12.37
CA SER A 11 -10.50 3.83 12.67
C SER A 11 -9.02 3.45 12.77
N GLY A 12 -8.15 4.21 12.09
CA GLY A 12 -6.71 3.97 12.03
C GLY A 12 -6.23 3.20 10.78
N ASN A 13 -7.13 2.55 10.04
CA ASN A 13 -6.78 1.93 8.77
C ASN A 13 -6.65 2.97 7.65
N ARG A 14 -5.57 2.87 6.87
CA ARG A 14 -5.36 3.67 5.65
C ARG A 14 -5.46 2.78 4.43
N PHE A 15 -6.17 3.25 3.42
CA PHE A 15 -6.46 2.48 2.20
C PHE A 15 -5.90 3.20 0.97
N TYR A 16 -5.25 2.44 0.11
CA TYR A 16 -4.63 2.94 -1.12
C TYR A 16 -5.03 2.06 -2.29
N LEU A 17 -5.31 2.69 -3.42
CA LEU A 17 -5.46 1.97 -4.69
C LEU A 17 -4.20 2.12 -5.51
N LEU A 18 -3.74 1.00 -6.05
CA LEU A 18 -2.61 0.94 -6.95
C LEU A 18 -2.89 -0.07 -8.05
N GLU A 19 -2.08 -0.03 -9.10
CA GLU A 19 -1.96 -1.12 -10.05
C GLU A 19 -1.04 -2.21 -9.46
N SER A 20 -1.27 -3.46 -9.87
CA SER A 20 -0.40 -4.61 -9.58
C SER A 20 -0.48 -5.63 -10.72
N ASP A 21 0.59 -5.76 -11.48
CA ASP A 21 0.75 -6.72 -12.58
C ASP A 21 -0.42 -6.71 -13.59
N GLY A 22 -0.90 -5.51 -13.94
CA GLY A 22 -2.02 -5.26 -14.85
C GLY A 22 -3.40 -5.23 -14.19
N CYS A 23 -3.49 -5.56 -12.91
CA CYS A 23 -4.76 -5.61 -12.16
C CYS A 23 -4.91 -4.43 -11.19
N LEU A 24 -6.17 -4.12 -10.85
CA LEU A 24 -6.50 -3.19 -9.79
C LEU A 24 -6.16 -3.82 -8.43
N SER A 25 -5.47 -3.08 -7.57
CA SER A 25 -5.07 -3.52 -6.25
C SER A 25 -5.49 -2.53 -5.16
N LEU A 26 -5.89 -3.09 -4.02
CA LEU A 26 -6.15 -2.36 -2.79
C LEU A 26 -5.09 -2.72 -1.76
N ILE A 27 -4.49 -1.72 -1.13
CA ILE A 27 -3.59 -1.90 0.01
C ILE A 27 -4.23 -1.29 1.26
N GLN A 28 -4.40 -2.11 2.30
CA GLN A 28 -4.80 -1.66 3.64
C GLN A 28 -3.56 -1.66 4.54
N ILE A 29 -3.28 -0.51 5.14
CA ILE A 29 -2.24 -0.37 6.16
C ILE A 29 -2.91 -0.12 7.50
N SER A 30 -2.64 -1.01 8.44
CA SER A 30 -2.96 -0.89 9.87
C SER A 30 -1.66 -0.67 10.67
N ASP A 31 -1.76 -0.54 11.99
CA ASP A 31 -0.60 -0.34 12.87
C ASP A 31 0.48 -1.44 12.78
N ALA A 32 0.05 -2.69 12.53
CA ALA A 32 0.96 -3.86 12.56
C ALA A 32 1.02 -4.65 11.25
N TRP A 33 0.04 -4.46 10.37
CA TRP A 33 -0.13 -5.26 9.16
C TRP A 33 -0.44 -4.40 7.95
N MET A 34 0.16 -4.76 6.82
CA MET A 34 -0.23 -4.31 5.50
C MET A 34 -0.82 -5.51 4.74
N LYS A 35 -2.06 -5.38 4.31
CA LYS A 35 -2.75 -6.40 3.51
C LYS A 35 -2.94 -5.89 2.09
N ILE A 36 -2.77 -6.76 1.12
CA ILE A 36 -2.82 -6.42 -0.30
C ILE A 36 -3.83 -7.33 -0.98
N TRP A 37 -4.84 -6.74 -1.61
CA TRP A 37 -5.82 -7.43 -2.45
C TRP A 37 -5.64 -7.03 -3.90
N VAL A 38 -6.00 -7.93 -4.79
CA VAL A 38 -6.06 -7.71 -6.23
C VAL A 38 -7.41 -8.16 -6.74
N LEU A 39 -8.04 -7.32 -7.56
CA LEU A 39 -9.25 -7.66 -8.30
C LEU A 39 -8.85 -8.48 -9.53
N LYS A 40 -9.12 -9.78 -9.51
CA LYS A 40 -8.75 -10.67 -10.63
C LYS A 40 -9.87 -10.81 -11.63
N GLU A 41 -11.09 -11.02 -11.14
CA GLU A 41 -12.27 -11.13 -11.97
C GLU A 41 -13.11 -9.86 -11.84
N TYR A 42 -13.15 -9.09 -12.92
CA TYR A 42 -13.81 -7.78 -12.92
C TYR A 42 -15.32 -7.92 -13.10
N GLU A 43 -15.79 -8.97 -13.79
CA GLU A 43 -17.22 -9.18 -14.00
C GLU A 43 -17.93 -9.63 -12.72
N SER A 44 -17.29 -10.49 -11.92
CA SER A 44 -17.82 -10.98 -10.64
C SER A 44 -17.43 -10.10 -9.44
N GLU A 45 -16.60 -9.08 -9.66
CA GLU A 45 -16.04 -8.21 -8.61
C GLU A 45 -15.25 -8.98 -7.53
N GLU A 46 -14.55 -10.07 -7.91
CA GLU A 46 -13.86 -10.96 -6.99
C GLU A 46 -12.45 -10.48 -6.62
N TRP A 47 -12.29 -10.11 -5.35
CA TRP A 47 -11.02 -9.71 -4.77
C TRP A 47 -10.29 -10.87 -4.12
N HIS A 48 -9.00 -11.02 -4.45
CA HIS A 48 -8.12 -12.00 -3.81
C HIS A 48 -7.09 -11.31 -2.92
N LEU A 49 -6.97 -11.78 -1.69
CA LEU A 49 -5.86 -11.39 -0.80
C LEU A 49 -4.57 -12.06 -1.30
N VAL A 50 -3.68 -11.27 -1.90
CA VAL A 50 -2.41 -11.77 -2.47
C VAL A 50 -1.27 -11.73 -1.48
N ASP A 51 -1.32 -10.85 -0.48
CA ASP A 51 -0.25 -10.77 0.52
C ASP A 51 -0.70 -10.17 1.85
N THR A 52 -0.03 -10.60 2.93
CA THR A 52 -0.13 -10.01 4.26
C THR A 52 1.28 -9.83 4.80
N VAL A 53 1.65 -8.57 4.99
CA VAL A 53 3.00 -8.12 5.35
C VAL A 53 3.01 -7.58 6.77
N SER A 54 3.92 -8.08 7.61
CA SER A 54 4.11 -7.50 8.94
C SER A 54 4.91 -6.21 8.87
N LEU A 55 4.40 -5.16 9.53
CA LEU A 55 5.04 -3.85 9.61
C LEU A 55 5.88 -3.68 10.88
N ARG A 56 6.02 -4.74 11.69
CA ARG A 56 6.75 -4.69 12.97
C ARG A 56 8.20 -4.20 12.82
N CYS A 57 8.90 -4.61 11.76
CA CYS A 57 10.27 -4.18 11.48
C CYS A 57 10.40 -2.68 11.16
N ILE A 58 9.30 -2.04 10.75
CA ILE A 58 9.25 -0.62 10.38
C ILE A 58 8.23 0.15 11.22
N LYS A 59 7.89 -0.35 12.41
CA LYS A 59 6.79 0.19 13.26
C LYS A 59 6.90 1.70 13.49
N GLY A 60 8.12 2.21 13.71
CA GLY A 60 8.37 3.64 13.92
C GLY A 60 8.07 4.53 12.71
N LEU A 61 7.95 3.93 11.52
CA LEU A 61 7.67 4.62 10.26
C LEU A 61 6.21 4.50 9.84
N VAL A 62 5.47 3.53 10.40
CA VAL A 62 4.09 3.19 10.01
C VAL A 62 3.17 4.42 9.90
N PRO A 63 3.16 5.39 10.84
CA PRO A 63 2.26 6.54 10.73
C PRO A 63 2.46 7.39 9.46
N GLY A 64 3.66 7.36 8.87
CA GLY A 64 4.04 8.21 7.73
C GLY A 64 4.33 7.47 6.43
N ILE A 65 4.26 6.13 6.39
CA ILE A 65 4.44 5.38 5.15
C ILE A 65 3.21 5.49 4.25
N PHE A 66 3.42 5.55 2.94
CA PHE A 66 2.39 5.34 1.94
C PHE A 66 2.97 4.53 0.76
N PRO A 67 2.19 3.63 0.15
CA PRO A 67 2.65 2.86 -0.99
C PRO A 67 2.80 3.75 -2.22
N ILE A 68 3.84 3.49 -3.03
CA ILE A 68 4.12 4.23 -4.27
C ILE A 68 3.80 3.36 -5.48
N CYS A 69 4.29 2.12 -5.47
CA CYS A 69 4.05 1.12 -6.49
C CYS A 69 4.30 -0.29 -5.93
N GLN A 70 3.87 -1.30 -6.68
CA GLN A 70 4.08 -2.70 -6.35
C GLN A 70 4.20 -3.53 -7.62
N THR A 71 4.79 -4.71 -7.46
CA THR A 71 4.88 -5.77 -8.47
C THR A 71 4.65 -7.12 -7.79
N GLY A 72 4.64 -8.19 -8.57
CA GLY A 72 4.67 -9.57 -8.08
C GLY A 72 5.88 -9.89 -7.18
N GLU A 73 6.97 -9.12 -7.24
CA GLU A 73 8.21 -9.38 -6.49
C GLU A 73 8.37 -8.49 -5.26
N CYS A 74 7.92 -7.23 -5.31
CA CYS A 74 8.16 -6.26 -4.25
C CYS A 74 7.09 -5.18 -4.12
N VAL A 75 7.10 -4.50 -2.97
CA VAL A 75 6.25 -3.35 -2.65
C VAL A 75 7.13 -2.17 -2.25
N PHE A 76 6.91 -1.02 -2.86
CA PHE A 76 7.62 0.21 -2.54
C PHE A 76 6.76 1.11 -1.66
N LEU A 77 7.32 1.52 -0.52
CA LEU A 77 6.70 2.49 0.38
C LEU A 77 7.58 3.73 0.48
N ALA A 78 6.99 4.92 0.48
CA ALA A 78 7.68 6.16 0.82
C ALA A 78 7.28 6.63 2.21
N THR A 79 8.21 7.30 2.87
CA THR A 79 7.92 8.30 3.91
C THR A 79 8.31 9.68 3.36
N HIS A 80 8.17 10.72 4.18
CA HIS A 80 8.69 12.05 3.88
C HIS A 80 10.23 12.12 3.74
N LYS A 81 10.98 11.08 4.12
CA LYS A 81 12.46 11.07 4.12
C LYS A 81 13.08 9.92 3.35
N GLN A 82 12.40 8.79 3.21
CA GLN A 82 13.02 7.58 2.67
C GLN A 82 12.06 6.71 1.88
N ILE A 83 12.65 5.91 0.99
CA ILE A 83 11.98 4.88 0.20
C ILE A 83 12.39 3.52 0.77
N LEU A 84 11.38 2.73 1.12
CA LEU A 84 11.50 1.37 1.61
C LEU A 84 11.02 0.40 0.52
N VAL A 85 11.69 -0.74 0.43
CA VAL A 85 11.30 -1.85 -0.44
C VAL A 85 11.07 -3.08 0.42
N PHE A 86 9.88 -3.66 0.30
CA PHE A 86 9.60 -4.98 0.82
C PHE A 86 9.72 -6.01 -0.29
N TYR A 87 10.63 -6.96 -0.14
CA TYR A 87 10.74 -8.09 -1.06
C TYR A 87 9.80 -9.22 -0.60
N ARG A 88 8.82 -9.56 -1.44
CA ARG A 88 7.75 -10.53 -1.08
C ARG A 88 8.32 -11.93 -0.85
N LYS A 89 9.20 -12.39 -1.74
CA LYS A 89 9.81 -13.73 -1.68
C LYS A 89 10.64 -13.94 -0.42
N THR A 90 11.49 -12.96 -0.07
CA THR A 90 12.40 -13.08 1.09
C THR A 90 11.78 -12.56 2.38
N ARG A 91 10.66 -11.85 2.32
CA ARG A 91 10.00 -11.18 3.45
C ARG A 91 10.90 -10.17 4.17
N VAL A 92 11.78 -9.49 3.43
CA VAL A 92 12.76 -8.55 3.98
C VAL A 92 12.43 -7.11 3.58
N TRP A 93 12.52 -6.21 4.56
CA TRP A 93 12.54 -4.77 4.35
C TRP A 93 13.95 -4.28 4.06
N LYS A 94 14.11 -3.45 3.02
CA LYS A 94 15.34 -2.73 2.74
C LYS A 94 15.04 -1.26 2.55
N GLU A 95 15.94 -0.41 3.04
CA GLU A 95 15.97 0.99 2.63
C GLU A 95 16.64 1.07 1.25
N MET A 96 15.97 1.73 0.30
CA MET A 96 16.50 1.94 -1.05
C MET A 96 17.10 3.33 -1.21
N TYR A 97 16.48 4.33 -0.57
CA TYR A 97 16.96 5.70 -0.59
C TYR A 97 16.54 6.42 0.68
N SER A 98 17.38 7.30 1.20
CA SER A 98 17.05 8.18 2.34
C SER A 98 17.73 9.52 2.17
N VAL A 99 16.96 10.60 2.34
CA VAL A 99 17.48 11.97 2.29
C VAL A 99 18.32 12.21 3.54
N LYS A 100 19.58 12.61 3.33
CA LYS A 100 20.48 13.01 4.41
C LYS A 100 20.22 14.47 4.78
N ASN A 101 20.39 14.80 6.06
CA ASN A 101 20.22 16.14 6.68
C ASN A 101 18.76 16.56 6.97
N SER A 102 18.56 17.81 7.39
CA SER A 102 17.28 18.40 7.79
C SER A 102 16.34 18.72 6.62
N SER A 103 16.74 18.37 5.39
CA SER A 103 15.96 18.63 4.18
C SER A 103 14.73 17.73 4.12
N THR A 104 13.57 18.26 4.52
CA THR A 104 12.26 17.62 4.31
C THR A 104 11.67 18.08 2.98
N LEU A 105 12.36 17.80 1.86
CA LEU A 105 11.70 17.97 0.56
C LEU A 105 10.83 16.73 0.32
N PRO A 106 9.50 16.88 0.16
CA PRO A 106 8.64 15.74 -0.10
C PRO A 106 9.08 15.14 -1.42
N LEU A 107 9.43 13.86 -1.41
CA LEU A 107 9.38 13.06 -2.63
C LEU A 107 7.90 13.02 -3.04
N TRP A 108 7.49 13.98 -3.88
CA TRP A 108 6.12 14.08 -4.39
C TRP A 108 5.86 12.90 -5.32
N TYR A 109 5.26 11.84 -4.77
CA TYR A 109 4.63 10.80 -5.55
C TYR A 109 3.13 10.84 -5.23
N SER A 110 2.31 11.14 -6.22
CA SER A 110 0.85 11.12 -6.07
C SER A 110 0.34 9.68 -6.13
N ALA A 111 0.51 8.93 -5.04
CA ALA A 111 -0.34 7.77 -4.79
C ALA A 111 -1.63 8.34 -4.19
N HIS A 112 -2.63 8.57 -5.03
CA HIS A 112 -3.90 9.13 -4.57
C HIS A 112 -4.53 8.18 -3.54
N ALA A 113 -4.62 8.64 -2.29
CA ALA A 113 -5.36 7.95 -1.25
C ALA A 113 -6.80 7.74 -1.73
N PHE A 114 -7.28 6.51 -1.65
CA PHE A 114 -8.59 6.15 -2.17
C PHE A 114 -9.68 6.83 -1.37
N ARG A 115 -10.37 7.81 -1.97
CA ARG A 115 -11.57 8.37 -1.35
C ARG A 115 -12.71 8.72 -2.30
N GLY A 116 -12.70 8.23 -3.55
CA GLY A 116 -13.84 8.45 -4.46
C GLY A 116 -13.63 8.20 -5.96
N THR A 117 -12.59 7.48 -6.39
CA THR A 117 -12.28 7.35 -7.84
C THR A 117 -12.79 6.09 -8.53
N ILE A 118 -13.38 5.13 -7.80
CA ILE A 118 -13.98 3.92 -8.41
C ILE A 118 -15.52 4.01 -8.49
N PHE A 119 -16.13 4.83 -7.64
CA PHE A 119 -17.57 5.04 -7.67
C PHE A 119 -17.86 6.48 -8.06
N SER A 120 -18.70 6.67 -9.08
CA SER A 120 -19.42 7.92 -9.20
C SER A 120 -20.24 8.11 -7.92
N CYS A 121 -20.12 9.27 -7.27
CA CYS A 121 -21.08 9.70 -6.27
C CYS A 121 -22.49 9.43 -6.80
N GLN A 122 -23.35 8.80 -6.00
CA GLN A 122 -24.79 8.88 -6.22
C GLN A 122 -25.26 10.31 -5.94
#